data_AF-A0A4Q1HQI8-F1
#
_entry.id   AF-A0A4Q1HQI8-F1
#
_cell.length_a   1.000
_cell.length_b   1.000
_cell.length_c   1.000
_cell.angle_alpha   90.00
_cell.angle_beta   90.00
_cell.angle_gamma   90.00
#
_symmetry.space_group_name_H-M   'P 1'
#
loop_
_entity.id
_entity.type
_entity.pdbx_description
1 polymer ?
#
loop_
_entity_poly.entity_id
_entity_poly.type
_entity_poly.pdbx_seq_one_letter_code
_entity_poly.pdbx_strand_id
1 'polypeptide(L)'
;MAKFEADMLQSIDEALTGQYGRVHTPAQIVARRRGRPVSVEPKVATTIRFDAEVIQAFKATGRGWQTRINDVLKDWLRTHQPG
;
A
#
# COMPACT_ATOMS: atom_id res chain seq x y z
N MET A 1 26.06 -29.03 9.27
CA MET A 1 25.39 -30.18 9.89
C MET A 1 24.68 -29.82 11.19
N ALA A 2 25.33 -29.14 12.15
CA ALA A 2 24.72 -28.81 13.46
C ALA A 2 23.42 -27.98 13.46
N LYS A 3 23.23 -27.09 12.47
CA LYS A 3 22.04 -26.24 12.39
C LYS A 3 20.75 -27.00 12.04
N PHE A 4 20.87 -28.01 11.17
CA PHE A 4 19.74 -28.82 10.73
C PHE A 4 19.15 -29.66 11.87
N GLU A 5 20.04 -30.21 12.71
CA GLU A 5 19.65 -31.05 13.84
C GLU A 5 18.95 -30.22 14.94
N ALA A 6 19.41 -28.99 15.16
CA ALA A 6 18.76 -28.04 16.07
C ALA A 6 17.36 -27.64 15.58
N ASP A 7 17.23 -27.31 14.29
CA ASP A 7 15.95 -26.93 13.70
C ASP A 7 14.95 -28.12 13.72
N MET A 8 15.44 -29.35 13.55
CA MET A 8 14.61 -30.57 13.57
C MET A 8 14.11 -30.92 14.98
N LEU A 9 14.98 -30.81 16.00
CA LEU A 9 14.59 -31.04 17.39
C LEU A 9 13.56 -30.01 17.86
N GLN A 10 13.72 -28.76 17.41
CA GLN A 10 12.78 -27.69 17.72
C GLN A 10 11.38 -27.97 17.11
N SER A 11 11.31 -28.42 15.86
CA SER A 11 10.03 -28.79 15.23
C SER A 11 9.34 -29.99 15.90
N ILE A 12 10.09 -30.94 16.46
CA ILE A 12 9.50 -32.08 17.20
C ILE A 12 8.91 -31.62 18.53
N ASP A 13 9.60 -30.75 19.27
CA ASP A 13 9.09 -30.17 20.52
C ASP A 13 7.83 -29.32 20.27
N GLU A 14 7.83 -28.54 19.19
CA GLU A 14 6.67 -27.75 18.74
C GLU A 14 5.47 -28.65 18.37
N ALA A 15 5.72 -29.81 17.75
CA ALA A 15 4.68 -30.78 17.41
C ALA A 15 4.11 -31.51 18.64
N LEU A 16 4.97 -31.83 19.63
CA LEU A 16 4.58 -32.51 20.88
C LEU A 16 3.83 -31.57 21.84
N THR A 17 4.14 -30.28 21.81
CA THR A 17 3.46 -29.26 22.62
C THR A 17 2.19 -28.69 21.96
N GLY A 18 1.85 -29.16 20.76
CA GLY A 18 0.68 -28.70 20.00
C GLY A 18 0.80 -27.28 19.47
N GLN A 19 2.00 -26.70 19.48
CA GLN A 19 2.28 -25.36 18.95
C GLN A 19 2.55 -25.41 17.44
N TYR A 20 1.55 -25.80 16.66
CA TYR A 20 1.60 -25.57 15.21
C TYR A 20 1.48 -24.07 14.95
N GLY A 21 2.33 -23.57 14.03
CA GLY A 21 2.54 -22.16 13.71
C GLY A 21 1.34 -21.26 13.93
N ARG A 22 1.50 -20.28 14.84
CA ARG A 22 0.54 -19.26 15.29
C ARG A 22 -0.74 -19.20 14.46
N VAL A 23 -1.69 -20.07 14.76
CA VAL A 23 -3.00 -20.09 14.09
C VAL A 23 -3.78 -18.88 14.60
N HIS A 24 -4.06 -17.92 13.72
CA HIS A 24 -4.85 -16.77 14.11
C HIS A 24 -6.30 -17.20 14.33
N THR A 25 -6.84 -16.90 15.52
CA THR A 25 -8.26 -17.17 15.80
C THR A 25 -9.14 -16.30 14.90
N PRO A 26 -10.40 -16.70 14.62
CA PRO A 26 -11.35 -15.85 13.89
C PRO A 26 -11.46 -14.44 14.49
N ALA A 27 -11.42 -14.32 15.83
CA ALA A 27 -11.38 -13.05 16.53
C ALA A 27 -10.11 -12.23 16.23
N GLN A 28 -8.93 -12.86 16.17
CA GLN A 28 -7.67 -12.21 15.81
C GLN A 28 -7.62 -11.78 14.33
N ILE A 29 -8.27 -12.53 13.43
CA ILE A 29 -8.41 -12.19 12.01
C ILE A 29 -9.32 -10.96 11.86
N VAL A 30 -10.41 -10.86 12.62
CA VAL A 30 -11.32 -9.71 12.63
C VAL A 30 -10.66 -8.47 13.25
N ALA A 31 -9.89 -8.65 14.35
CA ALA A 31 -9.15 -7.57 14.99
C ALA A 31 -8.06 -6.98 14.08
N ARG A 32 -7.40 -7.81 13.28
CA ARG A 32 -6.58 -7.38 12.14
C ARG A 32 -7.50 -6.92 11.00
N ARG A 33 -8.10 -5.74 11.13
CA ARG A 33 -8.83 -5.08 10.03
C ARG A 33 -8.02 -5.22 8.74
N ARG A 34 -8.44 -6.12 7.85
CA ARG A 34 -7.75 -6.38 6.58
C ARG A 34 -7.83 -5.11 5.75
N GLY A 35 -6.67 -4.51 5.49
CA GLY A 35 -6.56 -3.35 4.60
C GLY A 35 -5.19 -2.70 4.66
N ARG A 36 -4.81 -2.03 3.56
CA ARG A 36 -3.73 -1.03 3.59
C ARG A 36 -4.04 -0.05 4.73
N PRO A 37 -3.03 0.37 5.54
CA PRO A 37 -3.22 1.39 6.55
C PRO A 37 -4.02 2.56 5.96
N VAL A 38 -5.08 2.97 6.65
CA VAL A 38 -5.88 4.13 6.23
C VAL A 38 -4.92 5.31 6.14
N SER A 39 -4.75 5.86 4.93
CA SER A 39 -3.92 7.05 4.74
C SER A 39 -4.53 8.16 5.59
N VAL A 40 -3.72 8.82 6.42
CA VAL A 40 -4.16 9.96 7.24
C VAL A 40 -4.72 11.07 6.34
N GLU A 41 -4.19 11.19 5.12
CA GLU A 41 -4.67 12.09 4.08
C GLU A 41 -4.93 11.28 2.80
N PRO A 42 -6.16 10.80 2.56
CA PRO A 42 -6.50 10.11 1.33
C PRO A 42 -6.64 11.10 0.17
N LYS A 43 -6.28 10.66 -1.04
CA LYS A 43 -6.58 11.42 -2.26
C LYS A 43 -8.10 11.49 -2.43
N VAL A 44 -8.63 12.69 -2.62
CA VAL A 44 -10.05 12.88 -2.92
C VAL A 44 -10.29 12.58 -4.39
N ALA A 45 -11.19 11.64 -4.69
CA ALA A 45 -11.62 11.38 -6.06
C ALA A 45 -12.61 12.48 -6.48
N THR A 46 -12.23 13.27 -7.47
CA THR A 46 -13.07 14.34 -8.01
C THR A 46 -13.04 14.30 -9.54
N THR A 47 -14.19 14.59 -10.16
CA THR A 47 -14.31 14.69 -11.61
C THR A 47 -14.02 16.13 -12.04
N ILE A 48 -12.88 16.36 -12.67
CA ILE A 48 -12.47 17.67 -13.23
C ILE A 48 -12.36 17.50 -14.76
N ARG A 49 -12.81 18.50 -15.50
CA ARG A 49 -12.63 18.56 -16.96
C ARG A 49 -11.35 19.33 -17.28
N PHE A 50 -10.55 18.75 -18.17
CA PHE A 50 -9.34 19.35 -18.72
C PHE A 50 -9.48 19.44 -20.24
N ASP A 51 -8.78 20.39 -20.85
CA ASP A 51 -8.68 20.45 -22.30
C ASP A 51 -8.02 19.19 -22.87
N ALA A 52 -8.45 18.82 -24.07
CA ALA A 52 -8.00 17.59 -24.71
C ALA A 52 -6.49 17.57 -24.95
N GLU A 53 -5.91 18.71 -25.34
CA GLU A 53 -4.47 18.84 -25.58
C GLU A 53 -3.63 18.56 -24.32
N VAL A 54 -4.09 19.06 -23.17
CA VAL A 54 -3.40 18.87 -21.88
C VAL A 54 -3.39 17.39 -21.52
N ILE A 55 -4.55 16.73 -21.61
CA ILE A 55 -4.65 15.30 -21.30
C ILE A 55 -3.84 14.45 -22.28
N GLN A 56 -3.82 14.79 -23.57
CA GLN A 56 -3.02 14.07 -24.55
C GLN A 56 -1.52 14.21 -24.29
N ALA A 57 -1.05 15.43 -24.02
CA ALA A 57 0.35 15.69 -23.67
C ALA A 57 0.79 14.89 -22.45
N PHE A 58 0.00 14.89 -21.37
CA PHE A 58 0.31 14.10 -20.18
C PHE A 58 0.22 12.59 -20.46
N LYS A 59 -0.80 12.10 -21.18
CA LYS A 59 -0.91 10.66 -21.52
C LYS A 59 0.28 10.15 -22.34
N ALA A 60 0.82 10.98 -23.24
CA ALA A 60 2.00 10.65 -24.03
C ALA A 60 3.25 10.39 -23.15
N THR A 61 3.30 10.94 -21.93
CA THR A 61 4.38 10.67 -20.96
C THR A 61 4.30 9.28 -20.30
N GLY A 62 3.31 8.47 -20.67
CA GLY A 62 3.19 7.07 -20.27
C GLY A 62 2.61 6.85 -18.87
N ARG A 63 3.00 5.73 -18.24
CA ARG A 63 2.50 5.32 -16.92
C ARG A 63 2.78 6.42 -15.87
N GLY A 64 1.78 6.71 -15.05
CA GLY A 64 1.92 7.70 -13.97
C GLY A 64 1.62 9.14 -14.38
N TRP A 65 1.11 9.39 -15.59
CA TRP A 65 0.72 10.73 -16.04
C TRP A 65 -0.27 11.44 -15.10
N GLN A 66 -1.17 10.69 -14.44
CA GLN A 66 -2.10 11.23 -13.43
C GLN A 66 -1.38 11.71 -12.16
N THR A 67 -0.31 11.03 -11.75
CA THR A 67 0.52 11.50 -10.63
C THR A 67 1.27 12.75 -11.06
N ARG A 68 1.80 12.77 -12.29
CA ARG A 68 2.55 13.89 -12.85
C ARG A 68 1.71 15.17 -12.95
N ILE A 69 0.46 15.09 -13.43
CA ILE A 69 -0.44 16.26 -13.47
C ILE A 69 -0.77 16.76 -12.06
N ASN A 70 -0.97 15.86 -11.09
CA ASN A 70 -1.17 16.24 -9.69
C ASN A 70 0.05 16.97 -9.11
N ASP A 71 1.26 16.52 -9.42
CA ASP A 71 2.49 17.13 -8.91
C ASP A 71 2.73 18.52 -9.53
N VAL A 72 2.39 18.70 -10.80
CA VAL A 72 2.40 20.01 -11.47
C VAL A 72 1.42 20.98 -10.79
N LEU A 73 0.20 20.54 -10.48
CA LEU A 73 -0.77 21.37 -9.78
C LEU A 73 -0.30 21.73 -8.37
N LYS A 74 0.33 20.80 -7.65
CA LYS A 74 0.96 21.08 -6.36
C LYS A 74 2.05 22.13 -6.47
N ASP A 75 2.92 22.02 -7.46
CA ASP A 75 4.01 22.97 -7.66
C ASP A 75 3.49 24.37 -8.04
N TRP A 76 2.48 24.43 -8.90
CA TRP A 76 1.79 25.68 -9.25
C TRP A 76 1.21 26.37 -8.00
N LEU A 77 0.57 25.61 -7.09
CA LEU A 77 0.02 26.14 -5.83
C LEU A 77 1.07 26.65 -4.83
N ARG A 78 2.34 26.24 -4.96
CA ARG A 78 3.42 26.79 -4.13
C ARG A 78 3.80 28.21 -4.53
N THR A 79 3.57 28.55 -5.79
CA THR A 79 3.97 29.82 -6.39
C THR A 79 2.79 30.75 -6.67
N HIS A 80 1.57 30.20 -6.71
CA HIS A 80 0.35 30.94 -7.03
C HIS A 80 -0.73 30.66 -5.98
N GLN A 81 -1.43 31.71 -5.56
CA GLN A 81 -2.65 31.58 -4.77
C GLN A 81 -3.86 31.58 -5.70
N PRO A 82 -4.69 30.52 -5.71
CA PRO A 82 -5.97 30.57 -6.38
C PRO A 82 -6.86 31.57 -5.63
N GLY A 83 -7.33 32.59 -6.36
CA GLY A 83 -8.22 33.64 -5.84
C GLY A 83 -9.68 33.22 -5.76
#